data_AF-A0A369GEW0-F1
#
_entry.id   AF-A0A369GEW0-F1
#
_cell.length_a   1.000
_cell.length_b   1.000
_cell.length_c   1.000
_cell.angle_alpha   90.00
_cell.angle_beta   90.00
_cell.angle_gamma   90.00
#
_symmetry.space_group_name_H-M   'P 1'
#
loop_
_entity.id
_entity.type
_entity.pdbx_description
1 polymer ?
#
loop_
_entity_poly.entity_id
_entity_poly.type
_entity_poly.pdbx_seq_one_letter_code
_entity_poly.pdbx_strand_id
1 'polypeptide(L)'
;MCQSLFAKLPRNYLHRLRQGDRASCPPCRTIDSLEIGVWLSPEYSSGTWDTILAAVSGRQPHLFIAREPEAGFQDWKTFNLRQIFGSRRVPIRDVDRISLVDVALAEWYQRDDWLLQGVVLKARCVGSSRMIQVDRYRYINRPLHHDRSWGPQVVWSDAIELSDWRLVPHPPISHN
;
A
#
# COMPACT_ATOMS: atom_id res chain seq x y z
N MET A 1 -20.49 13.69 -11.30
CA MET A 1 -20.77 14.27 -9.97
C MET A 1 -20.43 13.27 -8.86
N CYS A 2 -19.64 13.69 -7.87
CA CYS A 2 -19.16 12.89 -6.74
C CYS A 2 -20.26 12.56 -5.70
N GLN A 3 -21.50 13.02 -5.96
CA GLN A 3 -22.64 12.93 -5.05
C GLN A 3 -23.09 11.50 -4.73
N SER A 4 -22.92 10.53 -5.64
CA SER A 4 -23.37 9.15 -5.40
C SER A 4 -22.45 8.29 -4.53
N LEU A 5 -21.25 8.78 -4.17
CA LEU A 5 -20.36 8.12 -3.20
C LEU A 5 -20.70 8.47 -1.75
N PHE A 6 -21.44 9.56 -1.51
CA PHE A 6 -21.79 10.02 -0.16
C PHE A 6 -23.01 9.31 0.44
N ALA A 7 -23.81 8.60 -0.37
CA ALA A 7 -25.04 7.93 0.09
C ALA A 7 -24.80 6.69 0.97
N LYS A 8 -23.55 6.27 1.15
CA LYS A 8 -23.17 5.08 1.96
C LYS A 8 -21.99 5.32 2.90
N LEU A 9 -21.70 6.56 3.28
CA LEU A 9 -20.58 6.86 4.18
C LEU A 9 -20.97 6.73 5.65
N PRO A 10 -20.09 6.18 6.52
CA PRO A 10 -20.31 6.15 7.97
C PRO A 10 -20.53 7.56 8.54
N ARG A 11 -21.32 7.69 9.62
CA ARG A 11 -21.68 8.97 10.28
C ARG A 11 -20.48 9.89 10.55
N ASN A 12 -19.30 9.32 10.79
CA ASN A 12 -18.07 10.04 11.09
C ASN A 12 -17.57 10.89 9.89
N TYR A 13 -17.93 10.50 8.66
CA TYR A 13 -17.56 11.21 7.44
C TYR A 13 -18.43 12.45 7.19
N LEU A 14 -19.69 12.40 7.62
CA LEU A 14 -20.59 13.57 7.57
C LEU A 14 -20.10 14.70 8.48
N HIS A 15 -19.39 14.36 9.57
CA HIS A 15 -18.83 15.35 10.49
C HIS A 15 -17.68 16.15 9.85
N ARG A 16 -16.81 15.51 9.05
CA ARG A 16 -15.69 16.18 8.36
C ARG A 16 -16.14 17.08 7.22
N LEU A 17 -17.19 16.70 6.48
CA LEU A 17 -17.80 17.59 5.46
C LEU A 17 -18.33 18.91 6.06
N ARG A 18 -18.71 18.90 7.34
CA ARG A 18 -19.15 20.10 8.07
C ARG A 18 -17.98 20.99 8.53
N GLN A 19 -16.76 20.46 8.57
CA GLN A 19 -15.56 21.17 9.03
C GLN A 19 -14.77 21.86 7.90
N GLY A 20 -15.33 21.97 6.69
CA GLY A 20 -14.71 22.74 5.60
C GLY A 20 -13.61 22.01 4.84
N ASP A 21 -13.29 20.77 5.22
CA ASP A 21 -12.46 19.88 4.39
C ASP A 21 -13.24 19.53 3.12
N ARG A 22 -12.80 20.08 1.99
CA ARG A 22 -13.27 19.62 0.67
C ARG A 22 -12.90 18.14 0.56
N ALA A 23 -13.88 17.25 0.75
CA ALA A 23 -13.72 15.84 0.45
C ALA A 23 -13.21 15.71 -0.99
N SER A 24 -11.91 15.44 -1.13
CA SER A 24 -11.27 15.30 -2.43
C SER A 24 -11.67 13.96 -3.01
N CYS A 25 -12.30 13.98 -4.18
CA CYS A 25 -12.69 12.77 -4.86
C CYS A 25 -11.45 12.15 -5.53
N PRO A 26 -11.33 10.81 -5.56
CA PRO A 26 -10.21 10.18 -6.21
C PRO A 26 -10.19 10.56 -7.69
N PRO A 27 -9.02 10.71 -8.33
CA PRO A 27 -8.94 11.17 -9.72
C PRO A 27 -9.63 10.24 -10.74
N CYS A 28 -9.90 8.99 -10.37
CA CYS A 28 -10.75 8.07 -11.10
C CYS A 28 -11.50 7.12 -10.16
N ARG A 29 -12.51 6.41 -10.69
CA ARG A 29 -13.38 5.50 -9.92
C ARG A 29 -12.94 4.04 -9.97
N THR A 30 -12.19 3.67 -11.00
CA THR A 30 -11.84 2.28 -11.30
C THR A 30 -10.41 2.23 -11.81
N ILE A 31 -9.67 1.23 -11.35
CA ILE A 31 -8.29 0.97 -11.74
C ILE A 31 -8.14 -0.38 -12.42
N ASP A 32 -7.12 -0.53 -13.24
CA ASP A 32 -6.75 -1.79 -13.91
C ASP A 32 -5.28 -2.20 -13.71
N SER A 33 -4.55 -1.44 -12.89
CA SER A 33 -3.25 -1.82 -12.32
C SER A 33 -3.16 -1.31 -10.89
N LEU A 34 -2.50 -2.07 -10.02
CA LEU A 34 -2.14 -1.66 -8.66
C LEU A 34 -0.74 -2.18 -8.35
N GLU A 35 0.11 -1.30 -7.85
CA GLU A 35 1.50 -1.56 -7.52
C GLU A 35 1.79 -1.04 -6.11
N ILE A 36 2.70 -1.73 -5.41
CA ILE A 36 3.25 -1.31 -4.13
C ILE A 36 4.76 -1.15 -4.27
N GLY A 37 5.27 -0.01 -3.83
CA GLY A 37 6.68 0.22 -3.57
C GLY A 37 6.94 0.04 -2.07
N VAL A 38 7.99 -0.68 -1.71
CA VAL A 38 8.42 -0.90 -0.33
C VAL A 38 9.90 -0.54 -0.22
N TRP A 39 10.25 0.23 0.81
CA TRP A 39 11.62 0.63 1.12
C TRP A 39 11.96 0.26 2.57
N LEU A 40 13.09 -0.40 2.76
CA LEU A 40 13.72 -0.59 4.06
C LEU A 40 14.80 0.48 4.25
N SER A 41 15.02 0.89 5.49
CA SER A 41 16.04 1.89 5.81
C SER A 41 17.43 1.41 5.36
N PRO A 42 18.30 2.29 4.86
CA PRO A 42 19.69 1.95 4.55
C PRO A 42 20.58 1.86 5.79
N GLU A 43 20.05 2.15 6.98
CA GLU A 43 20.81 2.05 8.24
C GLU A 43 21.26 0.61 8.51
N TYR A 44 22.40 0.46 9.16
CA TYR A 44 22.94 -0.85 9.54
C TYR A 44 21.88 -1.66 10.32
N SER A 45 21.79 -2.96 10.06
CA SER A 45 20.80 -3.89 10.65
C SER A 45 19.32 -3.59 10.36
N SER A 46 19.00 -2.84 9.30
CA SER A 46 17.61 -2.55 8.90
C SER A 46 16.94 -3.63 8.03
N GLY A 47 17.72 -4.60 7.55
CA GLY A 47 17.21 -5.78 6.82
C GLY A 47 16.55 -6.80 7.75
N THR A 48 16.01 -7.87 7.18
CA THR A 48 15.47 -9.01 7.96
C THR A 48 15.86 -10.33 7.32
N TRP A 49 15.89 -11.40 8.10
CA TRP A 49 15.98 -12.77 7.60
C TRP A 49 14.61 -13.42 7.29
N ASP A 50 13.54 -12.66 7.46
CA ASP A 50 12.19 -13.12 7.20
C ASP A 50 11.77 -12.87 5.74
N THR A 51 10.62 -13.43 5.36
CA THR A 51 9.99 -13.13 4.07
C THR A 51 8.93 -12.05 4.23
N ILE A 52 9.04 -10.99 3.43
CA ILE A 52 8.06 -9.90 3.41
C ILE A 52 7.05 -10.14 2.30
N LEU A 53 5.77 -10.13 2.65
CA LEU A 53 4.64 -10.10 1.73
C LEU A 53 3.83 -8.80 1.93
N ALA A 54 3.02 -8.47 0.93
CA ALA A 54 2.04 -7.39 1.02
C ALA A 54 0.62 -7.93 0.80
N ALA A 55 -0.33 -7.43 1.58
CA ALA A 55 -1.75 -7.73 1.43
C ALA A 55 -2.52 -6.44 1.16
N VAL A 56 -3.56 -6.52 0.33
CA VAL A 56 -4.43 -5.39 0.03
C VAL A 56 -5.86 -5.72 0.43
N SER A 57 -6.49 -4.79 1.18
CA SER A 57 -7.88 -4.92 1.65
C SER A 57 -8.17 -6.21 2.43
N GLY A 58 -7.14 -6.77 3.09
CA GLY A 58 -7.23 -8.03 3.84
C GLY A 58 -7.52 -9.27 2.97
N ARG A 59 -7.26 -9.20 1.65
CA ARG A 59 -7.58 -10.26 0.69
C ARG A 59 -6.36 -11.12 0.36
N GLN A 60 -6.64 -12.37 0.01
CA GLN A 60 -5.68 -13.33 -0.55
C GLN A 60 -5.75 -13.35 -2.09
N PRO A 61 -4.70 -13.79 -2.80
CA PRO A 61 -3.38 -14.13 -2.25
C PRO A 61 -2.57 -12.89 -1.85
N HIS A 62 -1.70 -13.04 -0.84
CA HIS A 62 -0.67 -12.04 -0.55
C HIS A 62 0.36 -11.96 -1.69
N LEU A 63 0.86 -10.76 -1.95
CA LEU A 63 1.90 -10.48 -2.94
C LEU A 63 3.28 -10.65 -2.31
N PHE A 64 4.14 -11.47 -2.93
CA PHE A 64 5.53 -11.59 -2.53
C PHE A 64 6.31 -10.29 -2.81
N ILE A 65 6.96 -9.74 -1.78
CA ILE A 65 7.84 -8.57 -1.92
C ILE A 65 9.28 -9.02 -2.05
N ALA A 66 9.81 -9.65 -1.01
CA ALA A 66 11.18 -10.14 -0.96
C ALA A 66 11.34 -11.23 0.09
N ARG A 67 12.38 -12.04 -0.08
CA ARG A 67 12.86 -12.98 0.92
C ARG A 67 14.19 -12.44 1.43
N GLU A 68 14.34 -12.38 2.74
CA GLU A 68 15.59 -11.97 3.41
C GLU A 68 16.15 -10.64 2.87
N PRO A 69 15.34 -9.56 2.73
CA PRO A 69 15.81 -8.31 2.15
C PRO A 69 16.85 -7.63 3.04
N GLU A 70 17.93 -7.16 2.42
CA GLU A 70 18.99 -6.41 3.09
C GLU A 70 18.56 -4.97 3.42
N ALA A 71 19.35 -4.29 4.26
CA ALA A 71 19.21 -2.86 4.50
C ALA A 71 19.30 -2.06 3.19
N GLY A 72 18.45 -1.05 3.04
CA GLY A 72 18.34 -0.24 1.82
C GLY A 72 17.58 -0.93 0.68
N PHE A 73 16.98 -2.11 0.93
CA PHE A 73 16.10 -2.76 -0.05
C PHE A 73 15.03 -1.77 -0.53
N GLN A 74 14.83 -1.76 -1.85
CA GLN A 74 13.78 -1.00 -2.49
C GLN A 74 13.27 -1.76 -3.72
N ASP A 75 11.97 -1.96 -3.81
CA ASP A 75 11.39 -2.57 -5.00
C ASP A 75 9.92 -2.18 -5.18
N TRP A 76 9.46 -2.28 -6.43
CA TRP A 76 8.07 -2.15 -6.82
C TRP A 76 7.53 -3.50 -7.29
N LYS A 77 6.39 -3.91 -6.73
CA LYS A 77 5.69 -5.14 -7.13
C LYS A 77 4.26 -4.84 -7.56
N THR A 78 3.78 -5.56 -8.56
CA THR A 78 2.41 -5.42 -9.08
C THR A 78 1.49 -6.49 -8.51
N PHE A 79 0.32 -6.08 -8.02
CA PHE A 79 -0.72 -7.01 -7.58
C PHE A 79 -1.46 -7.63 -8.77
N ASN A 80 -1.76 -8.92 -8.68
CA ASN A 80 -2.68 -9.57 -9.62
C ASN A 80 -4.13 -9.29 -9.22
N LEU A 81 -4.71 -8.21 -9.76
CA LEU A 81 -6.08 -7.79 -9.44
C LEU A 81 -7.12 -8.91 -9.67
N ARG A 82 -6.95 -9.74 -10.72
CA ARG A 82 -7.88 -10.83 -11.00
C ARG A 82 -7.84 -11.91 -9.93
N GLN A 83 -6.66 -12.25 -9.41
CA GLN A 83 -6.53 -13.24 -8.35
C GLN A 83 -7.08 -12.72 -7.01
N ILE A 84 -6.87 -11.44 -6.70
CA ILE A 84 -7.22 -10.86 -5.39
C ILE A 84 -8.68 -10.40 -5.32
N PHE A 85 -9.17 -9.76 -6.37
CA PHE A 85 -10.50 -9.14 -6.42
C PHE A 85 -11.47 -9.87 -7.36
N GLY A 86 -11.02 -10.91 -8.07
CA GLY A 86 -11.83 -11.61 -9.07
C GLY A 86 -12.02 -10.85 -10.39
N SER A 87 -11.44 -9.65 -10.53
CA SER A 87 -11.62 -8.77 -11.68
C SER A 87 -10.32 -8.09 -12.10
N ARG A 88 -10.14 -7.85 -13.40
CA ARG A 88 -9.04 -7.02 -13.94
C ARG A 88 -9.30 -5.51 -13.78
N ARG A 89 -10.53 -5.13 -13.42
CA ARG A 89 -10.95 -3.75 -13.18
C ARG A 89 -11.58 -3.67 -11.80
N VAL A 90 -10.98 -2.89 -10.92
CA VAL A 90 -11.35 -2.84 -9.50
C VAL A 90 -11.80 -1.41 -9.17
N PRO A 91 -12.98 -1.23 -8.55
CA PRO A 91 -13.37 0.06 -7.99
C PRO A 91 -12.32 0.54 -6.99
N ILE A 92 -11.88 1.80 -7.10
CA ILE A 92 -10.80 2.31 -6.24
C ILE A 92 -11.15 2.29 -4.75
N ARG A 93 -12.45 2.38 -4.42
CA ARG A 93 -12.97 2.27 -3.05
C ARG A 93 -12.79 0.87 -2.43
N ASP A 94 -12.58 -0.14 -3.27
CA ASP A 94 -12.38 -1.52 -2.81
C ASP A 94 -10.90 -1.76 -2.44
N VAL A 95 -10.02 -0.78 -2.69
CA VAL A 95 -8.63 -0.72 -2.23
C VAL A 95 -8.57 0.17 -0.99
N ASP A 96 -8.97 -0.39 0.15
CA ASP A 96 -9.28 0.39 1.38
C ASP A 96 -8.26 0.19 2.52
N ARG A 97 -7.29 -0.71 2.33
CA ARG A 97 -6.26 -1.04 3.32
C ARG A 97 -5.03 -1.61 2.61
N ILE A 98 -3.87 -1.32 3.16
CA ILE A 98 -2.62 -2.01 2.83
C ILE A 98 -2.00 -2.58 4.11
N SER A 99 -1.36 -3.74 3.99
CA SER A 99 -0.67 -4.40 5.08
C SER A 99 0.64 -5.01 4.58
N LEU A 100 1.65 -5.01 5.45
CA LEU A 100 2.86 -5.81 5.29
C LEU A 100 2.77 -7.01 6.22
N VAL A 101 3.08 -8.17 5.67
CA VAL A 101 3.04 -9.45 6.35
C VAL A 101 4.45 -9.99 6.41
N ASP A 102 4.91 -10.20 7.62
CA ASP A 102 6.18 -10.83 7.94
C ASP A 102 5.97 -12.35 8.04
N VAL A 103 6.92 -13.16 7.57
CA VAL A 103 6.80 -14.61 7.55
C VAL A 103 8.11 -15.25 7.99
N ALA A 104 8.07 -15.81 9.20
CA ALA A 104 9.15 -16.61 9.78
C ALA A 104 8.78 -18.10 9.81
N LEU A 105 9.68 -18.99 9.35
CA LEU A 105 9.42 -20.43 9.11
C LEU A 105 10.24 -21.39 9.99
N ALA A 106 10.63 -20.95 11.19
CA ALA A 106 11.30 -21.76 12.23
C ALA A 106 12.84 -21.85 12.20
N GLU A 107 13.52 -20.98 11.44
CA GLU A 107 14.98 -20.86 11.55
C GLU A 107 15.39 -19.95 12.72
N TRP A 108 16.52 -20.22 13.36
CA TRP A 108 16.91 -19.54 14.61
C TRP A 108 17.24 -18.05 14.42
N TYR A 109 17.64 -17.65 13.21
CA TYR A 109 18.00 -16.29 12.83
C TYR A 109 16.81 -15.45 12.33
N GLN A 110 15.62 -16.04 12.25
CA GLN A 110 14.37 -15.38 11.86
C GLN A 110 13.67 -14.73 13.06
N ARG A 111 12.64 -13.90 12.78
CA ARG A 111 11.93 -13.05 13.75
C ARG A 111 12.83 -11.94 14.28
N ASP A 112 13.64 -11.38 13.40
CA ASP A 112 14.49 -10.24 13.70
C ASP A 112 13.75 -8.91 13.48
N ASP A 113 14.28 -7.85 14.08
CA ASP A 113 13.76 -6.50 13.89
C ASP A 113 14.24 -5.97 12.54
N TRP A 114 13.37 -5.25 11.83
CA TRP A 114 13.73 -4.54 10.61
C TRP A 114 13.08 -3.17 10.55
N LEU A 115 13.68 -2.26 9.78
CA LEU A 115 13.29 -0.85 9.78
C LEU A 115 12.60 -0.49 8.47
N LEU A 116 11.27 -0.38 8.52
CA LEU A 116 10.48 0.10 7.39
C LEU A 116 10.70 1.60 7.19
N GLN A 117 11.28 1.98 6.04
CA GLN A 117 11.44 3.38 5.67
C GLN A 117 10.12 3.94 5.11
N GLY A 118 9.47 3.21 4.21
CA GLY A 118 8.25 3.69 3.59
C GLY A 118 7.54 2.72 2.66
N VAL A 119 6.29 3.06 2.35
CA VAL A 119 5.42 2.35 1.42
C VAL A 119 4.76 3.37 0.49
N VAL A 120 4.60 3.03 -0.78
CA VAL A 120 3.81 3.85 -1.72
C VAL A 120 2.94 2.93 -2.57
N LEU A 121 1.69 3.31 -2.80
CA LEU A 121 0.84 2.63 -3.78
C LEU A 121 0.75 3.47 -5.05
N LYS A 122 0.78 2.80 -6.20
CA LYS A 122 0.44 3.38 -7.50
C LYS A 122 -0.66 2.57 -8.15
N ALA A 123 -1.56 3.24 -8.83
CA ALA A 123 -2.59 2.58 -9.61
C ALA A 123 -2.82 3.30 -10.94
N ARG A 124 -3.24 2.54 -11.95
CA ARG A 124 -3.57 3.08 -13.26
C ARG A 124 -5.08 3.17 -13.41
N CYS A 125 -5.57 4.34 -13.83
CA CYS A 125 -6.99 4.57 -14.06
C CYS A 125 -7.46 3.88 -15.35
N VAL A 126 -8.56 3.13 -15.28
CA VAL A 126 -9.18 2.46 -16.45
C VAL A 126 -9.45 3.47 -17.57
N GLY A 127 -9.09 3.12 -18.79
CA GLY A 127 -9.37 3.94 -19.99
C GLY A 127 -8.45 5.15 -20.14
N SER A 128 -7.36 5.21 -19.38
CA SER A 128 -6.33 6.26 -19.52
C SER A 128 -4.93 5.73 -19.15
N SER A 129 -3.89 6.51 -19.47
CA SER A 129 -2.53 6.30 -18.98
C SER A 129 -2.26 7.02 -17.65
N ARG A 130 -3.27 7.67 -17.05
CA ARG A 130 -3.10 8.44 -15.82
C ARG A 130 -2.83 7.50 -14.65
N MET A 131 -1.73 7.77 -13.97
CA MET A 131 -1.37 7.11 -12.72
C MET A 131 -1.87 7.95 -11.54
N ILE A 132 -2.37 7.26 -10.52
CA ILE A 132 -2.69 7.82 -9.22
C ILE A 132 -1.84 7.13 -8.15
N GLN A 133 -1.64 7.78 -7.02
CA GLN A 133 -0.85 7.22 -5.93
C GLN A 133 -1.41 7.54 -4.56
N VAL A 134 -1.02 6.71 -3.59
CA VAL A 134 -1.06 7.00 -2.17
C VAL A 134 0.39 7.05 -1.68
N ASP A 135 0.87 8.24 -1.33
CA ASP A 135 2.26 8.49 -0.94
C ASP A 135 2.40 9.05 0.48
N ARG A 136 1.30 9.15 1.25
CA ARG A 136 1.33 9.58 2.65
C ARG A 136 2.19 8.67 3.55
N TYR A 137 2.44 7.43 3.09
CA TYR A 137 3.25 6.41 3.75
C TYR A 137 4.71 6.40 3.29
N ARG A 138 5.14 7.35 2.45
CA ARG A 138 6.49 7.38 1.88
C ARG A 138 7.58 7.47 2.96
N TYR A 139 7.26 8.06 4.11
CA TYR A 139 8.19 8.25 5.22
C TYR A 139 7.54 7.78 6.51
N ILE A 140 7.63 6.48 6.79
CA ILE A 140 7.14 5.85 8.02
C ILE A 140 8.26 5.79 9.07
N ASN A 141 9.46 5.33 8.67
CA ASN A 141 10.63 5.16 9.53
C ASN A 141 10.30 4.46 10.86
N ARG A 142 9.81 3.23 10.80
CA ARG A 142 9.32 2.49 11.97
C ARG A 142 9.96 1.11 12.08
N PRO A 143 10.50 0.73 13.25
CA PRO A 143 10.92 -0.64 13.50
C PRO A 143 9.69 -1.55 13.52
N LEU A 144 9.77 -2.64 12.75
CA LEU A 144 8.81 -3.72 12.69
C LEU A 144 9.50 -4.99 13.19
N HIS A 145 8.72 -5.88 13.77
CA HIS A 145 9.22 -7.14 14.29
C HIS A 145 8.13 -8.19 14.21
N HIS A 146 8.54 -9.40 13.88
CA HIS A 146 7.72 -10.57 14.11
C HIS A 146 7.64 -10.84 15.62
N ASP A 147 6.48 -11.26 16.12
CA ASP A 147 6.35 -11.72 17.50
C ASP A 147 7.03 -13.09 17.67
N ARG A 148 6.91 -13.70 18.86
CA ARG A 148 7.55 -14.98 19.16
C ARG A 148 6.92 -16.19 18.44
N SER A 149 5.85 -16.01 17.67
CA SER A 149 5.18 -17.07 16.92
C SER A 149 5.90 -17.39 15.60
N TRP A 150 5.39 -18.40 14.89
CA TRP A 150 5.87 -18.82 13.57
C TRP A 150 4.74 -18.70 12.56
N GLY A 151 5.10 -18.51 11.29
CA GLY A 151 4.17 -18.37 10.19
C GLY A 151 3.98 -16.90 9.79
N PRO A 152 2.87 -16.58 9.11
CA PRO A 152 2.61 -15.21 8.65
C PRO A 152 2.00 -14.33 9.76
N GLN A 153 2.57 -13.15 9.97
CA GLN A 153 2.07 -12.12 10.88
C GLN A 153 1.94 -10.77 10.19
N VAL A 154 0.81 -10.09 10.37
CA VAL A 154 0.67 -8.69 9.95
C VAL A 154 1.46 -7.80 10.92
N VAL A 155 2.58 -7.25 10.47
CA VAL A 155 3.46 -6.39 11.30
C VAL A 155 3.19 -4.89 11.09
N TRP A 156 2.60 -4.53 9.95
CA TRP A 156 2.15 -3.16 9.68
C TRP A 156 0.88 -3.17 8.84
N SER A 157 -0.03 -2.24 9.12
CA SER A 157 -1.22 -2.01 8.30
C SER A 157 -1.77 -0.62 8.52
N ASP A 158 -2.35 -0.03 7.47
CA ASP A 158 -3.12 1.21 7.59
C ASP A 158 -4.27 1.26 6.57
N ALA A 159 -5.30 2.04 6.88
CA ALA A 159 -6.48 2.29 6.07
C ALA A 159 -6.19 3.33 4.97
N ILE A 160 -6.75 3.10 3.79
CA ILE A 160 -6.64 4.00 2.64
C ILE A 160 -8.00 4.67 2.44
N GLU A 161 -8.03 5.98 2.62
CA GLU A 161 -9.21 6.79 2.33
C GLU A 161 -9.24 7.17 0.84
N LEU A 162 -10.43 7.39 0.30
CA LEU A 162 -10.58 7.81 -1.11
C LEU A 162 -9.85 9.12 -1.43
N SER A 163 -9.73 10.01 -0.43
CA SER A 163 -9.02 11.28 -0.53
C SER A 163 -7.49 11.15 -0.50
N ASP A 164 -6.96 9.98 -0.14
CA ASP A 164 -5.51 9.74 -0.17
C ASP A 164 -4.98 9.61 -1.61
N TRP A 165 -5.84 9.22 -2.55
CA TRP A 165 -5.48 9.04 -3.95
C TRP A 165 -5.28 10.37 -4.66
N ARG A 166 -4.08 10.58 -5.20
CA ARG A 166 -3.69 11.80 -5.92
C ARG A 166 -3.10 11.44 -7.28
N LEU A 167 -3.14 12.36 -8.24
CA LEU A 167 -2.44 12.15 -9.51
C LEU A 167 -0.93 12.08 -9.25
N VAL A 168 -0.27 11.12 -9.89
CA VAL A 168 1.20 11.13 -9.97
C VAL A 168 1.59 12.32 -10.84
N PRO A 169 2.40 13.28 -10.34
CA PRO A 169 2.90 14.36 -11.16
C PRO A 169 3.71 13.80 -12.34
N HIS A 170 3.51 14.34 -13.54
CA HIS A 170 4.42 14.03 -14.64
C HIS A 170 5.82 14.54 -14.28
N PRO A 171 6.90 13.76 -14.51
CA PRO A 171 8.24 14.32 -14.40
C PRO A 171 8.34 15.52 -15.34
N PRO A 172 9.02 16.61 -14.92
CA PRO A 172 9.20 17.77 -15.79
C PRO A 172 9.87 17.31 -17.09
N ILE A 173 9.33 17.74 -18.22
CA ILE A 173 9.94 17.49 -19.53
C ILE A 173 11.29 18.20 -19.52
N SER A 174 12.38 17.43 -19.54
CA SER A 174 13.71 17.97 -19.81
C SER A 174 13.74 18.37 -21.28
N HIS A 175 13.62 19.66 -21.56
CA HIS A 175 14.04 20.19 -22.84
C HIS A 175 15.57 20.15 -22.87
N ASN A 176 16.13 19.24 -23.67
CA ASN A 176 17.52 19.30 -24.11
C ASN A 176 17.69 20.39 -25.18
#